data_AF-A0A3P8TIP5-F1
#
_entry.id   AF-A0A3P8TIP5-F1
#
_cell.length_a   1.000
_cell.length_b   1.000
_cell.length_c   1.000
_cell.angle_alpha   90.00
_cell.angle_beta   90.00
_cell.angle_gamma   90.00
#
_symmetry.space_group_name_H-M   'P 1'
#
loop_
_entity.id
_entity.type
_entity.pdbx_description
1 polymer ?
#
loop_
_entity_poly.entity_id
_entity_poly.type
_entity_poly.pdbx_seq_one_letter_code
_entity_poly.pdbx_strand_id
1 'polypeptide(L)'
;MLRTKQVLNDSTLSEGQQRRALLDSLHTPALNVALGIGPQAPPHAYLQELDNAYGNVTGGEELYIQFLETHQNNGERASDYLRRLQALLQEIIERDGVIKQDAESQLLKQFLRGCWDDSLITALHLKELLSNPFRSTPTFSELLLKVRTHEKESQLKEVRRKRHLGVTATKVHTKTLVTMGESEVTSSNVSKVPDVATREQLEERIRQLEAELKKNSSSQTPQRARYVKDGQKPSEQRTKIRKFCYNCGEESHMLPQCTNPPNAVLVQRKLCERHNSRQGQQQIASQSDLHLNR
;
A
#
# COMPACT_ATOMS: atom_id res chain seq x y z
N MET A 1 11.97 23.92 -26.00
CA MET A 1 11.01 24.97 -25.58
C MET A 1 11.34 25.65 -24.26
N LEU A 2 11.29 25.02 -23.07
CA LEU A 2 11.36 25.78 -21.80
C LEU A 2 12.58 26.73 -21.68
N ARG A 3 13.80 26.24 -21.96
CA ARG A 3 15.02 27.08 -21.95
C ARG A 3 15.00 28.16 -23.03
N THR A 4 14.47 27.88 -24.22
CA THR A 4 14.32 28.89 -25.28
C THR A 4 13.29 29.96 -24.90
N LYS A 5 12.14 29.60 -24.32
CA LYS A 5 11.17 30.57 -23.76
C LYS A 5 11.79 31.43 -22.65
N GLN A 6 12.72 30.90 -21.85
CA GLN A 6 13.48 31.69 -20.86
C GLN A 6 14.45 32.70 -21.52
N VAL A 7 15.23 32.28 -22.53
CA VAL A 7 16.17 33.15 -23.27
C VAL A 7 15.49 34.33 -23.97
N LEU A 8 14.24 34.14 -24.44
CA LEU A 8 13.46 35.21 -25.08
C LEU A 8 12.85 36.20 -24.09
N ASN A 9 12.56 35.75 -22.87
CA ASN A 9 12.06 36.59 -21.79
C ASN A 9 13.21 37.34 -21.06
N ASP A 10 14.47 37.09 -21.42
CA ASP A 10 15.64 37.79 -20.90
C ASP A 10 15.85 39.12 -21.65
N SER A 11 15.54 40.22 -20.98
CA SER A 11 15.67 41.58 -21.49
C SER A 11 17.11 42.10 -21.55
N THR A 12 18.10 41.33 -21.07
CA THR A 12 19.53 41.67 -21.21
C THR A 12 20.10 41.28 -22.57
N LEU A 13 19.41 40.42 -23.33
CA LEU A 13 19.84 39.93 -24.64
C LEU A 13 19.22 40.75 -25.78
N SER A 14 20.04 41.17 -26.74
CA SER A 14 19.54 41.77 -27.97
C SER A 14 18.80 40.74 -28.84
N GLU A 15 17.85 41.20 -29.66
CA GLU A 15 17.06 40.35 -30.54
C GLU A 15 17.92 39.43 -31.43
N GLY A 16 19.05 39.92 -31.94
CA GLY A 16 19.99 39.11 -32.74
C GLY A 16 20.72 38.03 -31.96
N GLN A 17 21.00 38.25 -30.65
CA GLN A 17 21.57 37.22 -29.77
C GLN A 17 20.51 36.17 -29.42
N GLN A 18 19.29 36.62 -29.07
CA GLN A 18 18.14 35.75 -28.83
C GLN A 18 17.85 34.85 -30.05
N ARG A 19 17.83 35.43 -31.26
CA ARG A 19 17.62 34.72 -32.53
C ARG A 19 18.69 33.67 -32.79
N ARG A 20 19.98 34.02 -32.60
CA ARG A 20 21.10 33.09 -32.78
C ARG A 20 21.02 31.95 -31.77
N ALA A 21 20.85 32.24 -30.48
CA ALA A 21 20.70 31.23 -29.44
C ALA A 21 19.48 30.30 -29.66
N LEU A 22 18.40 30.81 -30.25
CA LEU A 22 17.26 29.99 -30.68
C LEU A 22 17.65 29.05 -31.83
N LEU A 23 18.18 29.57 -32.94
CA LEU A 23 18.52 28.77 -34.13
C LEU A 23 19.64 27.74 -33.84
N ASP A 24 20.67 28.13 -33.10
CA ASP A 24 21.78 27.25 -32.68
C ASP A 24 21.31 26.12 -31.74
N SER A 25 20.13 26.27 -31.10
CA SER A 25 19.52 25.23 -30.26
C SER A 25 18.64 24.23 -31.02
N LEU A 26 18.47 24.41 -32.34
CA LEU A 26 17.63 23.57 -33.19
C LEU A 26 18.48 22.61 -34.04
N HIS A 27 17.89 21.46 -34.35
CA HIS A 27 18.40 20.52 -35.33
C HIS A 27 17.33 20.29 -36.41
N THR A 28 17.74 19.89 -37.60
CA THR A 28 16.83 19.40 -38.65
C THR A 28 16.03 18.20 -38.12
N PRO A 29 14.69 18.12 -38.34
CA PRO A 29 13.88 18.96 -39.22
C PRO A 29 13.42 20.31 -38.65
N ALA A 30 13.42 20.49 -37.33
CA ALA A 30 12.88 21.70 -36.69
C ALA A 30 13.60 22.99 -37.12
N LEU A 31 14.92 22.94 -37.34
CA LEU A 31 15.68 24.06 -37.91
C LEU A 31 15.20 24.47 -39.31
N ASN A 32 14.79 23.50 -40.15
CA ASN A 32 14.32 23.79 -41.51
C ASN A 32 12.95 24.48 -41.49
N VAL A 33 12.05 24.06 -40.59
CA VAL A 33 10.76 24.72 -40.34
C VAL A 33 11.00 26.16 -39.85
N ALA A 34 11.86 26.34 -38.85
CA ALA A 34 12.20 27.67 -38.35
C ALA A 34 12.79 28.58 -39.43
N LEU A 35 13.69 28.09 -40.29
CA LEU A 35 14.26 28.90 -41.38
C LEU A 35 13.26 29.22 -42.50
N GLY A 36 12.11 28.55 -42.56
CA GLY A 36 11.06 28.76 -43.56
C GLY A 36 10.46 30.18 -43.55
N ILE A 37 10.41 30.85 -42.38
CA ILE A 37 9.93 32.24 -42.26
C ILE A 37 11.00 33.30 -42.59
N GLY A 38 12.21 32.87 -42.97
CA GLY A 38 13.30 33.73 -43.42
C GLY A 38 14.25 34.21 -42.30
N PRO A 39 15.57 34.33 -42.58
CA PRO A 39 16.62 34.46 -41.56
C PRO A 39 16.63 35.78 -40.76
N GLN A 40 15.79 36.74 -41.13
CA GLN A 40 15.67 38.04 -40.46
C GLN A 40 14.37 38.22 -39.65
N ALA A 41 13.52 37.19 -39.56
CA ALA A 41 12.31 37.22 -38.74
C ALA A 41 12.63 37.46 -37.24
N PRO A 42 11.68 38.00 -36.45
CA PRO A 42 11.89 38.19 -35.01
C PRO A 42 11.87 36.85 -34.24
N PRO A 43 12.59 36.72 -33.11
CA PRO A 43 12.70 35.50 -32.33
C PRO A 43 11.36 34.85 -31.94
N HIS A 44 10.33 35.65 -31.66
CA HIS A 44 9.00 35.14 -31.32
C HIS A 44 8.32 34.43 -32.51
N ALA A 45 8.57 34.88 -33.74
CA ALA A 45 7.96 34.28 -34.93
C ALA A 45 8.53 32.88 -35.20
N TYR A 46 9.83 32.67 -34.95
CA TYR A 46 10.42 31.32 -35.01
C TYR A 46 9.83 30.38 -33.97
N LEU A 47 9.57 30.85 -32.73
CA LEU A 47 8.86 30.02 -31.75
C LEU A 47 7.42 29.76 -32.16
N GLN A 48 6.71 30.75 -32.69
CA GLN A 48 5.33 30.59 -33.15
C GLN A 48 5.25 29.53 -34.26
N GLU A 49 6.15 29.57 -35.24
CA GLU A 49 6.16 28.58 -36.32
C GLU A 49 6.55 27.17 -35.83
N LEU A 50 7.44 27.07 -34.84
CA LEU A 50 7.74 25.80 -34.18
C LEU A 50 6.58 25.27 -33.32
N ASP A 51 5.77 26.14 -32.69
CA ASP A 51 4.55 25.74 -31.98
C ASP A 51 3.42 25.37 -32.96
N ASN A 52 3.33 26.05 -34.12
CA ASN A 52 2.42 25.68 -35.22
C ASN A 52 2.72 24.26 -35.75
N ALA A 53 4.00 23.92 -35.91
CA ALA A 53 4.44 22.69 -36.56
C ALA A 53 4.69 21.50 -35.60
N TYR A 54 5.03 21.77 -34.34
CA TYR A 54 5.39 20.74 -33.34
C TYR A 54 4.71 20.92 -31.97
N GLY A 55 3.90 21.97 -31.80
CA GLY A 55 3.07 22.12 -30.60
C GLY A 55 1.93 21.12 -30.57
N ASN A 56 1.37 20.89 -29.39
CA ASN A 56 0.18 20.08 -29.23
C ASN A 56 -1.04 20.84 -29.80
N VAL A 57 -1.65 20.28 -30.84
CA VAL A 57 -2.77 20.89 -31.61
C VAL A 57 -4.14 20.72 -30.95
N THR A 58 -4.22 19.90 -29.89
CA THR A 58 -5.46 19.61 -29.18
C THR A 58 -5.91 20.80 -28.32
N GLY A 59 -7.18 21.19 -28.42
CA GLY A 59 -7.75 22.30 -27.64
C GLY A 59 -7.83 22.01 -26.14
N GLY A 60 -7.89 23.06 -25.32
CA GLY A 60 -7.92 22.94 -23.86
C GLY A 60 -9.08 22.10 -23.31
N GLU A 61 -10.25 22.16 -23.95
CA GLU A 61 -11.42 21.36 -23.57
C GLU A 61 -11.20 19.85 -23.80
N GLU A 62 -10.63 19.47 -24.94
CA GLU A 62 -10.35 18.07 -25.30
C GLU A 62 -9.21 17.50 -24.44
N LEU A 63 -8.18 18.30 -24.14
CA LEU A 63 -7.16 17.92 -23.14
C LEU A 63 -7.78 17.74 -21.74
N TYR A 64 -8.76 18.55 -21.36
CA TYR A 64 -9.48 18.40 -20.10
C TYR A 64 -10.34 17.13 -20.06
N ILE A 65 -10.98 16.74 -21.18
CA ILE A 65 -11.66 15.45 -21.32
C ILE A 65 -10.65 14.30 -21.12
N GLN A 66 -9.51 14.33 -21.82
CA GLN A 66 -8.43 13.33 -21.67
C GLN A 66 -7.91 13.24 -20.23
N PHE A 67 -7.84 14.36 -19.50
CA PHE A 67 -7.50 14.40 -18.07
C PHE A 67 -8.59 13.75 -17.19
N LEU A 68 -9.88 13.97 -17.47
CA LEU A 68 -10.99 13.32 -16.75
C LEU A 68 -11.10 11.80 -17.02
N GLU A 69 -10.61 11.35 -18.17
CA GLU A 69 -10.43 9.93 -18.51
C GLU A 69 -9.12 9.33 -17.96
N THR A 70 -8.21 10.14 -17.43
CA THR A 70 -6.91 9.67 -16.92
C THR A 70 -7.04 9.06 -15.51
N HIS A 71 -7.01 7.73 -15.45
CA HIS A 71 -7.00 6.93 -14.22
C HIS A 71 -5.58 6.42 -13.87
N GLN A 72 -5.39 5.90 -12.66
CA GLN A 72 -4.17 5.24 -12.22
C GLN A 72 -3.93 3.94 -13.01
N ASN A 73 -2.69 3.66 -13.40
CA ASN A 73 -2.34 2.45 -14.14
C ASN A 73 -2.12 1.24 -13.21
N ASN A 74 -2.25 0.03 -13.76
CA ASN A 74 -1.91 -1.21 -13.07
C ASN A 74 -0.48 -1.18 -12.50
N GLY A 75 -0.36 -1.18 -11.16
CA GLY A 75 0.93 -1.15 -10.46
C GLY A 75 1.61 0.23 -10.35
N GLU A 76 1.03 1.28 -10.93
CA GLU A 76 1.47 2.67 -10.70
C GLU A 76 1.19 3.06 -9.24
N ARG A 77 2.06 3.86 -8.63
CA ARG A 77 1.86 4.39 -7.27
C ARG A 77 1.01 5.64 -7.30
N ALA A 78 0.22 5.87 -6.26
CA ALA A 78 -0.64 7.04 -6.15
C ALA A 78 0.15 8.37 -6.27
N SER A 79 1.36 8.45 -5.69
CA SER A 79 2.22 9.65 -5.81
C SER A 79 2.97 9.80 -7.13
N ASP A 80 2.85 8.83 -8.04
CA ASP A 80 3.37 8.93 -9.41
C ASP A 80 2.21 9.23 -10.39
N TYR A 81 1.04 8.60 -10.20
CA TYR A 81 -0.23 9.00 -10.84
C TYR A 81 -0.54 10.49 -10.62
N LEU A 82 -0.40 10.99 -9.39
CA LEU A 82 -0.61 12.41 -9.07
C LEU A 82 0.34 13.36 -9.84
N ARG A 83 1.57 12.94 -10.16
CA ARG A 83 2.49 13.73 -10.99
C ARG A 83 2.03 13.77 -12.44
N ARG A 84 1.52 12.64 -12.94
CA ARG A 84 1.00 12.51 -14.30
C ARG A 84 -0.25 13.39 -14.50
N LEU A 85 -1.14 13.43 -13.51
CA LEU A 85 -2.26 14.40 -13.48
C LEU A 85 -1.77 15.85 -13.46
N GLN A 86 -0.77 16.18 -12.64
CA GLN A 86 -0.24 17.55 -12.56
C GLN A 86 0.39 18.03 -13.87
N ALA A 87 1.07 17.14 -14.61
CA ALA A 87 1.64 17.45 -15.91
C ALA A 87 0.55 17.76 -16.95
N LEU A 88 -0.46 16.88 -17.08
CA LEU A 88 -1.61 17.10 -17.96
C LEU A 88 -2.36 18.39 -17.62
N LEU A 89 -2.60 18.64 -16.33
CA LEU A 89 -3.28 19.84 -15.86
C LEU A 89 -2.50 21.13 -16.19
N GLN A 90 -1.16 21.10 -16.16
CA GLN A 90 -0.34 22.24 -16.59
C GLN A 90 -0.50 22.51 -18.10
N GLU A 91 -0.54 21.47 -18.95
CA GLU A 91 -0.80 21.62 -20.40
C GLU A 91 -2.21 22.14 -20.71
N ILE A 92 -3.20 21.80 -19.89
CA ILE A 92 -4.59 22.29 -19.99
C ILE A 92 -4.68 23.77 -19.61
N ILE A 93 -4.00 24.19 -18.54
CA ILE A 93 -3.91 25.60 -18.12
C ILE A 93 -3.16 26.44 -19.17
N GLU A 94 -2.15 25.88 -19.84
CA GLU A 94 -1.45 26.53 -20.96
C GLU A 94 -2.28 26.63 -22.25
N ARG A 95 -3.50 26.06 -22.30
CA ARG A 95 -4.49 26.23 -23.37
C ARG A 95 -5.87 26.69 -22.86
N ASP A 96 -5.88 27.40 -21.73
CA ASP A 96 -7.08 28.00 -21.10
C ASP A 96 -8.25 27.03 -20.79
N GLY A 97 -8.03 25.71 -20.84
CA GLY A 97 -9.08 24.71 -20.60
C GLY A 97 -9.51 24.58 -19.13
N VAL A 98 -8.69 25.06 -18.19
CA VAL A 98 -9.00 25.15 -16.76
C VAL A 98 -8.43 26.46 -16.21
N ILE A 99 -9.26 27.21 -15.47
CA ILE A 99 -8.84 28.42 -14.76
C ILE A 99 -7.80 28.03 -13.70
N LYS A 100 -6.63 28.67 -13.71
CA LYS A 100 -5.50 28.38 -12.80
C LYS A 100 -5.86 28.39 -11.30
N GLN A 101 -6.91 29.10 -10.91
CA GLN A 101 -7.43 29.16 -9.55
C GLN A 101 -8.13 27.85 -9.13
N ASP A 102 -8.83 27.20 -10.06
CA ASP A 102 -9.52 25.92 -9.83
C ASP A 102 -8.60 24.70 -9.98
N ALA A 103 -7.38 24.89 -10.50
CA ALA A 103 -6.42 23.83 -10.83
C ALA A 103 -6.29 22.77 -9.72
N GLU A 104 -5.93 23.18 -8.51
CA GLU A 104 -5.75 22.26 -7.36
C GLU A 104 -7.06 21.53 -6.99
N SER A 105 -8.21 22.16 -7.22
CA SER A 105 -9.54 21.55 -7.02
C SER A 105 -9.82 20.47 -8.05
N GLN A 106 -9.57 20.74 -9.34
CA GLN A 106 -9.72 19.74 -10.41
C GLN A 106 -8.70 18.60 -10.27
N LEU A 107 -7.46 18.90 -9.89
CA LEU A 107 -6.43 17.91 -9.54
C LEU A 107 -6.91 16.95 -8.46
N LEU A 108 -7.44 17.47 -7.35
CA LEU A 108 -7.92 16.67 -6.24
C LEU A 108 -9.18 15.86 -6.62
N LYS A 109 -10.12 16.45 -7.37
CA LYS A 109 -11.30 15.74 -7.89
C LYS A 109 -10.90 14.57 -8.80
N GLN A 110 -10.00 14.78 -9.75
CA GLN A 110 -9.58 13.72 -10.66
C GLN A 110 -8.72 12.66 -9.94
N PHE A 111 -7.86 13.06 -9.02
CA PHE A 111 -7.12 12.13 -8.18
C PHE A 111 -8.08 11.25 -7.36
N LEU A 112 -9.15 11.82 -6.79
CA LEU A 112 -10.19 11.08 -6.06
C LEU A 112 -11.06 10.17 -6.95
N ARG A 113 -11.19 10.49 -8.24
CA ARG A 113 -11.94 9.69 -9.23
C ARG A 113 -11.12 8.51 -9.77
N GLY A 114 -9.83 8.74 -10.06
CA GLY A 114 -9.00 7.78 -10.77
C GLY A 114 -7.92 7.07 -9.95
N CYS A 115 -7.70 7.43 -8.68
CA CYS A 115 -6.84 6.67 -7.76
C CYS A 115 -7.55 5.42 -7.26
N TRP A 116 -6.85 4.28 -7.22
CA TRP A 116 -7.39 2.97 -6.84
C TRP A 116 -7.05 2.56 -5.39
N ASP A 117 -6.31 3.39 -4.65
CA ASP A 117 -6.02 3.16 -3.22
C ASP A 117 -7.05 3.83 -2.32
N ASP A 118 -8.23 3.21 -2.19
CA ASP A 118 -9.29 3.62 -1.26
C ASP A 118 -8.79 3.72 0.20
N SER A 119 -7.79 2.90 0.58
CA SER A 119 -7.22 2.93 1.93
C SER A 119 -6.47 4.24 2.20
N LEU A 120 -5.73 4.73 1.21
CA LEU A 120 -5.06 6.03 1.22
C LEU A 120 -6.06 7.19 1.15
N ILE A 121 -7.09 7.09 0.29
CA ILE A 121 -8.13 8.11 0.16
C ILE A 121 -8.86 8.32 1.49
N THR A 122 -9.17 7.22 2.20
CA THR A 122 -9.81 7.26 3.51
C THR A 122 -8.85 7.72 4.61
N ALA A 123 -7.64 7.14 4.69
CA ALA A 123 -6.68 7.49 5.75
C ALA A 123 -6.16 8.94 5.68
N LEU A 124 -6.19 9.56 4.50
CA LEU A 124 -5.84 10.97 4.31
C LEU A 124 -7.07 11.90 4.26
N HIS A 125 -8.28 11.37 4.50
CA HIS A 125 -9.56 12.11 4.53
C HIS A 125 -9.80 12.98 3.28
N LEU A 126 -9.31 12.54 2.11
CA LEU A 126 -9.21 13.40 0.92
C LEU A 126 -10.58 13.87 0.39
N LYS A 127 -11.63 13.04 0.54
CA LYS A 127 -13.00 13.38 0.14
C LYS A 127 -13.57 14.57 0.95
N GLU A 128 -13.20 14.71 2.24
CA GLU A 128 -13.64 15.83 3.10
C GLU A 128 -13.04 17.17 2.67
N LEU A 129 -11.88 17.16 2.00
CA LEU A 129 -11.21 18.37 1.52
C LEU A 129 -11.96 19.05 0.37
N LEU A 130 -12.88 18.34 -0.30
CA LEU A 130 -13.79 18.90 -1.30
C LEU A 130 -15.16 19.25 -0.73
N SER A 131 -15.65 18.51 0.27
CA SER A 131 -17.00 18.72 0.83
C SER A 131 -17.08 19.81 1.91
N ASN A 132 -15.96 20.21 2.51
CA ASN A 132 -15.93 21.19 3.59
C ASN A 132 -15.43 22.57 3.09
N PRO A 133 -16.30 23.59 2.93
CA PRO A 133 -15.91 24.91 2.43
C PRO A 133 -14.99 25.71 3.37
N PHE A 134 -14.80 25.25 4.62
CA PHE A 134 -13.86 25.85 5.57
C PHE A 134 -12.46 25.23 5.52
N ARG A 135 -12.23 24.18 4.71
CA ARG A 135 -10.88 23.68 4.40
C ARG A 135 -10.42 24.28 3.08
N SER A 136 -9.17 24.76 3.04
CA SER A 136 -8.49 24.99 1.77
C SER A 136 -8.24 23.66 1.05
N THR A 137 -8.36 23.69 -0.27
CA THR A 137 -7.81 22.62 -1.11
C THR A 137 -6.28 22.64 -0.98
N PRO A 138 -5.61 21.52 -0.70
CA PRO A 138 -4.15 21.48 -0.58
C PRO A 138 -3.50 21.72 -1.94
N THR A 139 -2.34 22.37 -1.93
CA THR A 139 -1.51 22.47 -3.13
C THR A 139 -0.97 21.10 -3.57
N PHE A 140 -0.60 20.95 -4.83
CA PHE A 140 0.04 19.75 -5.39
C PHE A 140 1.17 19.24 -4.49
N SER A 141 2.04 20.14 -4.02
CA SER A 141 3.18 19.82 -3.14
C SER A 141 2.74 19.24 -1.79
N GLU A 142 1.71 19.79 -1.16
CA GLU A 142 1.18 19.33 0.13
C GLU A 142 0.42 18.00 -0.01
N LEU A 143 -0.38 17.86 -1.06
CA LEU A 143 -1.08 16.61 -1.38
C LEU A 143 -0.06 15.49 -1.66
N LEU A 144 0.93 15.77 -2.50
CA LEU A 144 2.00 14.84 -2.86
C LEU A 144 2.84 14.42 -1.64
N LEU A 145 3.09 15.33 -0.68
CA LEU A 145 3.75 15.02 0.59
C LEU A 145 2.90 14.07 1.45
N LYS A 146 1.59 14.33 1.60
CA LYS A 146 0.65 13.45 2.32
C LYS A 146 0.61 12.05 1.69
N VAL A 147 0.43 11.96 0.37
CA VAL A 147 0.38 10.70 -0.40
C VAL A 147 1.68 9.91 -0.22
N ARG A 148 2.85 10.53 -0.45
CA ARG A 148 4.16 9.86 -0.28
C ARG A 148 4.43 9.39 1.15
N THR A 149 3.93 10.13 2.14
CA THR A 149 4.08 9.78 3.56
C THR A 149 3.21 8.55 3.90
N HIS A 150 1.95 8.53 3.45
CA HIS A 150 1.08 7.36 3.61
C HIS A 150 1.64 6.11 2.92
N GLU A 151 2.11 6.22 1.67
CA GLU A 151 2.76 5.12 0.95
C GLU A 151 3.98 4.58 1.71
N LYS A 152 4.86 5.47 2.20
CA LYS A 152 6.06 5.09 2.97
C LYS A 152 5.69 4.36 4.26
N GLU A 153 4.70 4.86 5.01
CA GLU A 153 4.18 4.20 6.20
C GLU A 153 3.56 2.84 5.89
N SER A 154 2.73 2.76 4.86
CA SER A 154 2.03 1.53 4.48
C SER A 154 2.99 0.46 3.96
N GLN A 155 4.06 0.82 3.25
CA GLN A 155 5.17 -0.08 2.95
C GLN A 155 5.88 -0.56 4.23
N LEU A 156 6.12 0.30 5.23
CA LEU A 156 6.73 -0.10 6.50
C LEU A 156 5.80 -0.95 7.37
N LYS A 157 4.47 -0.72 7.31
CA LYS A 157 3.44 -1.56 7.94
C LYS A 157 3.39 -2.93 7.24
N GLU A 158 3.44 -2.98 5.91
CA GLU A 158 3.52 -4.19 5.09
C GLU A 158 4.76 -5.04 5.40
N VAL A 159 5.96 -4.44 5.42
CA VAL A 159 7.22 -5.13 5.74
C VAL A 159 7.28 -5.61 7.19
N ARG A 160 6.60 -4.94 8.13
CA ARG A 160 6.40 -5.49 9.49
C ARG A 160 5.42 -6.66 9.46
N ARG A 161 4.25 -6.53 8.81
CA ARG A 161 3.26 -7.61 8.73
C ARG A 161 3.84 -8.88 8.09
N LYS A 162 4.56 -8.76 6.97
CA LYS A 162 5.26 -9.88 6.31
C LYS A 162 6.31 -10.56 7.20
N ARG A 163 7.03 -9.81 8.05
CA ARG A 163 7.98 -10.40 9.01
C ARG A 163 7.30 -11.11 10.19
N HIS A 164 6.18 -10.59 10.69
CA HIS A 164 5.50 -11.17 11.86
C HIS A 164 4.47 -12.27 11.53
N LEU A 165 3.90 -12.28 10.31
CA LEU A 165 2.97 -13.32 9.85
C LEU A 165 3.62 -14.34 8.90
N GLY A 166 4.85 -14.09 8.43
CA GLY A 166 5.52 -14.89 7.39
C GLY A 166 6.15 -16.21 7.82
N VAL A 167 5.80 -16.78 8.98
CA VAL A 167 6.40 -18.01 9.53
C VAL A 167 5.42 -19.20 9.46
N THR A 168 4.81 -19.39 8.29
CA THR A 168 3.99 -20.58 7.94
C THR A 168 4.38 -21.20 6.60
N ALA A 169 5.63 -21.00 6.17
CA ALA A 169 6.21 -21.68 5.00
C ALA A 169 6.76 -23.06 5.38
N THR A 170 5.87 -24.04 5.63
CA THR A 170 6.24 -25.45 5.81
C THR A 170 6.70 -26.07 4.48
N LYS A 171 7.94 -25.75 4.08
CA LYS A 171 8.64 -26.43 2.97
C LYS A 171 8.98 -27.87 3.36
N VAL A 172 8.00 -28.76 3.25
CA VAL A 172 8.22 -30.22 3.24
C VAL A 172 9.04 -30.52 1.98
N HIS A 173 10.32 -30.83 2.16
CA HIS A 173 11.27 -30.97 1.07
C HIS A 173 11.44 -32.45 0.69
N THR A 174 10.54 -32.96 -0.14
CA THR A 174 10.69 -34.27 -0.79
C THR A 174 11.85 -34.20 -1.79
N LYS A 175 12.91 -34.97 -1.54
CA LYS A 175 14.09 -35.08 -2.40
C LYS A 175 13.81 -35.96 -3.63
N THR A 176 14.14 -35.47 -4.82
CA THR A 176 14.17 -36.25 -6.08
C THR A 176 15.40 -35.83 -6.90
N LEU A 177 15.92 -36.73 -7.76
CA LEU A 177 17.19 -36.62 -8.50
C LEU A 177 16.98 -37.07 -9.98
N VAL A 178 17.81 -36.70 -10.97
CA VAL A 178 19.01 -35.84 -10.92
C VAL A 178 18.70 -34.41 -11.42
N THR A 179 19.19 -33.79 -12.51
CA THR A 179 20.16 -34.10 -13.59
C THR A 179 20.81 -32.79 -14.07
N MET A 180 21.98 -32.85 -14.72
CA MET A 180 22.77 -31.68 -15.12
C MET A 180 22.35 -31.06 -16.47
N GLY A 181 22.67 -29.77 -16.64
CA GLY A 181 22.67 -28.99 -17.89
C GLY A 181 23.35 -27.64 -17.64
N GLU A 182 24.22 -27.18 -18.54
CA GLU A 182 25.23 -26.13 -18.28
C GLU A 182 24.96 -24.80 -19.04
N SER A 183 25.83 -23.81 -18.84
CA SER A 183 25.80 -22.39 -19.31
C SER A 183 25.04 -21.44 -18.36
N GLU A 184 25.69 -20.52 -17.63
CA GLU A 184 26.27 -19.21 -18.05
C GLU A 184 25.18 -18.19 -18.49
N VAL A 185 25.19 -16.88 -18.12
CA VAL A 185 26.24 -15.95 -17.68
C VAL A 185 25.80 -15.08 -16.46
N THR A 186 26.79 -14.46 -15.78
CA THR A 186 26.76 -13.58 -14.59
C THR A 186 25.60 -12.59 -14.38
N SER A 187 25.23 -12.36 -13.12
CA SER A 187 25.33 -11.03 -12.49
C SER A 187 25.48 -11.11 -10.97
N SER A 188 26.17 -10.17 -10.34
CA SER A 188 26.67 -10.27 -8.95
C SER A 188 25.84 -9.48 -7.93
N ASN A 189 25.63 -10.07 -6.74
CA ASN A 189 25.25 -9.34 -5.53
C ASN A 189 25.61 -10.14 -4.26
N VAL A 190 26.69 -9.74 -3.58
CA VAL A 190 27.22 -10.44 -2.40
C VAL A 190 26.50 -9.99 -1.12
N SER A 191 25.44 -10.69 -0.76
CA SER A 191 24.87 -10.62 0.59
C SER A 191 25.69 -11.49 1.55
N LYS A 192 26.27 -10.87 2.59
CA LYS A 192 27.13 -11.56 3.56
C LYS A 192 26.32 -12.57 4.40
N VAL A 193 26.74 -13.82 4.39
CA VAL A 193 26.23 -14.87 5.29
C VAL A 193 26.79 -14.62 6.69
N PRO A 194 25.98 -14.70 7.77
CA PRO A 194 26.48 -14.59 9.14
C PRO A 194 27.30 -15.83 9.53
N ASP A 195 28.32 -15.61 10.37
CA ASP A 195 29.37 -16.58 10.66
C ASP A 195 28.87 -17.84 11.38
N VAL A 196 29.43 -19.00 11.02
CA VAL A 196 29.02 -20.34 11.50
C VAL A 196 29.11 -20.43 13.02
N ALA A 197 30.12 -19.81 13.62
CA ALA A 197 30.32 -19.77 15.08
C ALA A 197 29.15 -19.15 15.85
N THR A 198 28.35 -18.26 15.22
CA THR A 198 27.16 -17.68 15.87
C THR A 198 26.02 -18.68 16.00
N ARG A 199 25.93 -19.65 15.08
CA ARG A 199 24.85 -20.64 15.05
C ARG A 199 24.98 -21.65 16.19
N GLU A 200 26.18 -22.18 16.42
CA GLU A 200 26.43 -23.15 17.50
C GLU A 200 26.19 -22.53 18.89
N GLN A 201 26.57 -21.27 19.09
CA GLN A 201 26.28 -20.52 20.32
C GLN A 201 24.77 -20.33 20.56
N LEU A 202 23.98 -20.15 19.51
CA LEU A 202 22.51 -20.06 19.57
C LEU A 202 21.86 -21.41 19.86
N GLU A 203 22.30 -22.48 19.19
CA GLU A 203 21.77 -23.84 19.40
C GLU A 203 22.06 -24.36 20.82
N GLU A 204 23.26 -24.11 21.37
CA GLU A 204 23.60 -24.47 22.76
C GLU A 204 22.84 -23.58 23.78
N ARG A 205 22.59 -22.30 23.49
CA ARG A 205 21.75 -21.44 24.34
C ARG A 205 20.30 -21.91 24.43
N ILE A 206 19.73 -22.38 23.33
CA ILE A 206 18.38 -22.99 23.30
C ILE A 206 18.37 -24.25 24.19
N ARG A 207 19.35 -25.13 24.01
CA ARG A 207 19.48 -26.38 24.78
C ARG A 207 19.60 -26.16 26.28
N GLN A 208 20.31 -25.12 26.71
CA GLN A 208 20.44 -24.76 28.13
C GLN A 208 19.09 -24.30 28.72
N LEU A 209 18.34 -23.46 28.01
CA LEU A 209 17.01 -23.01 28.45
C LEU A 209 15.98 -24.17 28.51
N GLU A 210 16.01 -25.10 27.56
CA GLU A 210 15.17 -26.31 27.61
C GLU A 210 15.50 -27.22 28.81
N ALA A 211 16.76 -27.26 29.24
CA ALA A 211 17.19 -28.02 30.40
C ALA A 211 16.74 -27.38 31.74
N GLU A 212 16.70 -26.05 31.82
CA GLU A 212 16.16 -25.33 32.98
C GLU A 212 14.64 -25.50 33.10
N LEU A 213 13.90 -25.40 31.98
CA LEU A 213 12.45 -25.62 31.96
C LEU A 213 12.05 -27.04 32.44
N LYS A 214 12.88 -28.06 32.16
CA LYS A 214 12.68 -29.43 32.67
C LYS A 214 12.99 -29.62 34.16
N LYS A 215 13.75 -28.71 34.80
CA LYS A 215 14.06 -28.81 36.24
C LYS A 215 12.94 -28.29 37.15
N ASN A 216 12.09 -27.39 36.65
CA ASN A 216 11.01 -26.78 37.46
C ASN A 216 9.68 -27.57 37.50
N SER A 217 9.61 -28.78 36.94
CA SER A 217 8.38 -29.57 36.85
C SER A 217 8.38 -30.84 37.73
N SER A 218 8.61 -30.70 39.05
CA SER A 218 8.60 -31.85 39.99
C SER A 218 8.01 -31.52 41.38
N SER A 219 6.75 -31.13 41.43
CA SER A 219 5.89 -31.01 42.63
C SER A 219 4.44 -30.73 42.15
N GLN A 220 3.35 -31.35 42.63
CA GLN A 220 3.13 -32.32 43.72
C GLN A 220 2.13 -33.44 43.29
N THR A 221 1.87 -34.41 44.17
CA THR A 221 0.94 -35.55 43.98
C THR A 221 -0.55 -35.21 44.24
N PRO A 222 -1.50 -35.99 43.70
CA PRO A 222 -2.94 -35.72 43.84
C PRO A 222 -3.57 -36.26 45.14
N GLN A 223 -4.56 -35.56 45.69
CA GLN A 223 -5.41 -36.02 46.79
C GLN A 223 -6.91 -36.02 46.43
N ARG A 224 -7.72 -36.76 47.22
CA ARG A 224 -9.15 -37.05 46.97
C ARG A 224 -10.10 -36.31 47.92
N ALA A 225 -11.18 -35.74 47.38
CA ALA A 225 -12.51 -35.65 48.01
C ALA A 225 -13.55 -35.84 46.86
N ARG A 226 -14.61 -36.66 46.91
CA ARG A 226 -15.62 -37.09 47.91
C ARG A 226 -16.76 -36.09 48.17
N TYR A 227 -17.92 -36.40 47.58
CA TYR A 227 -19.26 -35.82 47.85
C TYR A 227 -19.41 -34.31 47.52
N VAL A 228 -20.61 -33.74 47.35
CA VAL A 228 -21.98 -34.28 47.49
C VAL A 228 -22.70 -34.31 46.12
N LYS A 229 -23.70 -35.19 45.97
CA LYS A 229 -24.65 -35.21 44.85
C LYS A 229 -26.01 -34.72 45.34
N ASP A 230 -26.48 -33.60 44.80
CA ASP A 230 -27.89 -33.22 44.86
C ASP A 230 -28.29 -32.51 43.56
N GLY A 231 -29.58 -32.41 43.26
CA GLY A 231 -30.01 -31.67 42.07
C GLY A 231 -31.43 -31.88 41.61
N GLN A 232 -31.87 -31.02 40.69
CA GLN A 232 -33.15 -31.10 39.98
C GLN A 232 -33.00 -30.68 38.51
N LYS A 233 -33.71 -31.41 37.65
CA LYS A 233 -34.10 -31.05 36.28
C LYS A 233 -35.56 -30.55 36.32
N PRO A 234 -36.19 -30.08 35.21
CA PRO A 234 -35.64 -29.74 33.89
C PRO A 234 -35.97 -28.29 33.45
N SER A 235 -35.29 -27.79 32.41
CA SER A 235 -35.92 -26.85 31.46
C SER A 235 -35.20 -26.90 30.10
N GLU A 236 -35.89 -26.42 29.07
CA GLU A 236 -35.62 -26.71 27.67
C GLU A 236 -34.82 -25.60 26.93
N GLN A 237 -34.43 -25.91 25.70
CA GLN A 237 -34.34 -24.95 24.58
C GLN A 237 -33.63 -23.59 24.82
N ARG A 238 -32.30 -23.57 24.63
CA ARG A 238 -31.65 -22.74 23.56
C ARG A 238 -30.13 -22.89 23.55
N THR A 239 -29.55 -22.93 22.36
CA THR A 239 -28.11 -23.04 22.06
C THR A 239 -27.33 -21.74 22.35
N LYS A 240 -27.33 -21.28 23.61
CA LYS A 240 -26.55 -20.13 24.04
C LYS A 240 -25.06 -20.46 24.09
N ILE A 241 -24.24 -19.64 23.41
CA ILE A 241 -22.78 -19.78 23.35
C ILE A 241 -22.19 -19.77 24.77
N ARG A 242 -21.53 -20.86 25.18
CA ARG A 242 -20.91 -20.99 26.51
C ARG A 242 -19.84 -19.91 26.71
N LYS A 243 -20.12 -18.99 27.64
CA LYS A 243 -19.17 -18.00 28.16
C LYS A 243 -18.54 -18.59 29.43
N PHE A 244 -17.22 -18.46 29.56
CA PHE A 244 -16.45 -18.92 30.71
C PHE A 244 -15.55 -17.79 31.21
N CYS A 245 -15.18 -17.81 32.48
CA CYS A 245 -14.31 -16.81 33.08
C CYS A 245 -12.90 -16.89 32.50
N TYR A 246 -12.37 -15.80 31.97
CA TYR A 246 -11.00 -15.75 31.40
C TYR A 246 -9.88 -15.77 32.46
N ASN A 247 -10.21 -15.71 33.75
CA ASN A 247 -9.23 -15.88 34.83
C ASN A 247 -9.08 -17.36 35.26
N CYS A 248 -10.19 -18.03 35.60
CA CYS A 248 -10.17 -19.38 36.18
C CYS A 248 -10.73 -20.50 35.27
N GLY A 249 -11.37 -20.17 34.14
CA GLY A 249 -11.88 -21.14 33.16
C GLY A 249 -13.28 -21.73 33.45
N GLU A 250 -13.93 -21.36 34.56
CA GLU A 250 -15.27 -21.88 34.92
C GLU A 250 -16.42 -21.18 34.18
N GLU A 251 -17.55 -21.90 34.02
CA GLU A 251 -18.71 -21.44 33.24
C GLU A 251 -19.77 -20.66 34.08
N SER A 252 -19.43 -20.26 35.32
CA SER A 252 -20.35 -19.65 36.30
C SER A 252 -20.33 -18.12 36.39
N HIS A 253 -19.21 -17.47 36.04
CA HIS A 253 -18.99 -16.03 36.29
C HIS A 253 -18.03 -15.39 35.26
N MET A 254 -17.82 -14.07 35.37
CA MET A 254 -16.94 -13.26 34.50
C MET A 254 -15.92 -12.47 35.34
N LEU A 255 -14.91 -11.87 34.70
CA LEU A 255 -13.77 -11.19 35.35
C LEU A 255 -14.12 -10.31 36.56
N PRO A 256 -15.14 -9.41 36.52
CA PRO A 256 -15.44 -8.49 37.62
C PRO A 256 -15.94 -9.17 38.91
N GLN A 257 -16.21 -10.47 38.87
CA GLN A 257 -16.79 -11.26 39.98
C GLN A 257 -16.01 -12.56 40.22
N CYS A 258 -14.76 -12.66 39.75
CA CYS A 258 -13.92 -13.85 39.91
C CYS A 258 -13.16 -13.83 41.25
N THR A 259 -13.57 -14.67 42.19
CA THR A 259 -12.84 -14.95 43.45
C THR A 259 -11.91 -16.16 43.34
N ASN A 260 -12.01 -16.95 42.28
CA ASN A 260 -11.19 -18.16 42.07
C ASN A 260 -9.75 -17.81 41.66
N PRO A 261 -8.75 -18.65 42.02
CA PRO A 261 -7.37 -18.46 41.59
C PRO A 261 -7.23 -18.58 40.05
N PRO A 262 -6.23 -17.89 39.44
CA PRO A 262 -5.99 -17.96 38.00
C PRO A 262 -5.66 -19.39 37.54
N ASN A 263 -6.27 -19.84 36.44
CA ASN A 263 -6.06 -21.18 35.87
C ASN A 263 -5.95 -21.11 34.34
N ALA A 264 -4.77 -20.70 33.87
CA ALA A 264 -4.46 -20.56 32.45
C ALA A 264 -4.68 -21.87 31.65
N VAL A 265 -4.44 -23.03 32.24
CA VAL A 265 -4.58 -24.34 31.58
C VAL A 265 -6.05 -24.63 31.23
N LEU A 266 -6.98 -24.36 32.16
CA LEU A 266 -8.42 -24.56 31.91
C LEU A 266 -8.95 -23.52 30.91
N VAL A 267 -8.55 -22.26 31.04
CA VAL A 267 -8.88 -21.18 30.09
C VAL A 267 -8.42 -21.51 28.67
N GLN A 268 -7.17 -21.97 28.51
CA GLN A 268 -6.60 -22.30 27.20
C GLN A 268 -7.27 -23.53 26.58
N ARG A 269 -7.58 -24.58 27.36
CA ARG A 269 -8.38 -25.72 26.89
C ARG A 269 -9.75 -25.26 26.37
N LYS A 270 -10.45 -24.42 27.14
CA LYS A 270 -11.76 -23.86 26.79
C LYS A 270 -11.73 -22.96 25.55
N LEU A 271 -10.60 -22.27 25.28
CA LEU A 271 -10.38 -21.54 24.03
C LEU A 271 -10.22 -22.48 22.83
N CYS A 272 -9.43 -23.56 22.96
CA CYS A 272 -9.28 -24.57 21.91
C CYS A 272 -10.60 -25.30 21.61
N GLU A 273 -11.36 -25.70 22.64
CA GLU A 273 -12.71 -26.27 22.50
C GLU A 273 -13.61 -25.35 21.66
N ARG A 274 -13.63 -24.04 21.95
CA ARG A 274 -14.44 -23.06 21.22
C ARG A 274 -13.97 -22.85 19.77
N HIS A 275 -12.65 -22.88 19.53
CA HIS A 275 -12.08 -22.73 18.19
C HIS A 275 -12.45 -23.90 17.28
N ASN A 276 -12.23 -25.13 17.75
CA ASN A 276 -12.55 -26.35 17.00
C ASN A 276 -14.07 -26.48 16.76
N SER A 277 -14.89 -26.10 17.76
CA SER A 277 -16.35 -26.07 17.62
C SER A 277 -16.82 -25.12 16.50
N ARG A 278 -16.15 -23.97 16.33
CA ARG A 278 -16.44 -23.01 15.23
C ARG A 278 -16.04 -23.57 13.86
N GLN A 279 -14.88 -24.20 13.75
CA GLN A 279 -14.43 -24.80 12.49
C GLN A 279 -15.35 -25.95 12.04
N GLY A 280 -15.77 -26.83 12.98
CA GLY A 280 -16.73 -27.89 12.69
C GLY A 280 -18.10 -27.36 12.21
N GLN A 281 -18.62 -26.30 12.85
CA GLN A 281 -19.88 -25.66 12.42
C GLN A 281 -19.78 -25.03 11.02
N GLN A 282 -18.63 -24.45 10.66
CA GLN A 282 -18.40 -23.92 9.31
C GLN A 282 -18.37 -25.03 8.26
N GLN A 283 -17.68 -26.14 8.52
CA GLN A 283 -17.60 -27.28 7.59
C GLN A 283 -18.95 -27.96 7.36
N ILE A 284 -19.79 -28.08 8.39
CA ILE A 284 -21.15 -28.66 8.26
C ILE A 284 -22.04 -27.76 7.40
N ALA A 285 -22.02 -26.44 7.60
CA ALA A 285 -22.79 -25.49 6.78
C ALA A 285 -22.42 -25.58 5.29
N SER A 286 -21.11 -25.66 4.98
CA SER A 286 -20.63 -25.82 3.60
C SER A 286 -21.02 -27.15 2.93
N GLN A 287 -21.46 -28.17 3.69
CA GLN A 287 -21.96 -29.42 3.13
C GLN A 287 -23.48 -29.41 2.92
N SER A 288 -24.26 -28.71 3.75
CA SER A 288 -25.71 -28.58 3.54
C SER A 288 -26.06 -27.81 2.27
N ASP A 289 -25.31 -26.76 1.93
CA ASP A 289 -25.58 -25.93 0.74
C ASP A 289 -25.34 -26.67 -0.59
N LEU A 290 -24.54 -27.74 -0.58
CA LEU A 290 -24.26 -28.58 -1.76
C LEU A 290 -25.35 -29.61 -2.04
N HIS A 291 -26.28 -29.85 -1.11
CA HIS A 291 -27.26 -30.94 -1.20
C HIS A 291 -28.69 -30.49 -1.59
N LEU A 292 -28.88 -29.19 -1.86
CA LEU A 292 -30.18 -28.59 -2.22
C LEU A 292 -30.34 -28.23 -3.71
N ASN A 293 -29.29 -28.44 -4.53
CA ASN A 293 -29.28 -28.16 -5.97
C ASN A 293 -29.08 -29.45 -6.79
N ARG A 294 -30.04 -30.39 -6.71
CA ARG A 294 -30.13 -31.55 -7.60
C ARG A 294 -31.56 -32.07 -7.73
#